data_AF-A0A6N6T1J6-F1
#
_entry.id   AF-A0A6N6T1J6-F1
#
_cell.length_a   1.000
_cell.length_b   1.000
_cell.length_c   1.000
_cell.angle_alpha   90.00
_cell.angle_beta   90.00
_cell.angle_gamma   90.00
#
_symmetry.space_group_name_H-M   'P 1'
#
loop_
_entity.id
_entity.type
_entity.pdbx_description
1 polymer ?
#
loop_
_entity_poly.entity_id
_entity_poly.type
_entity_poly.pdbx_seq_one_letter_code
_entity_poly.pdbx_strand_id
1 'polypeptide(L)'
;MGLKAAVVQRPPVLLDLKATMESALESLAEAAAQGAKLVVFPEAYLPGYPTWIWRLRPGNDMALSSEIHARLRDNAVDIDAGGLQPLCAAAREYGVTLVCGMSEIDARFSGTTLYNTVVTIGPDGAILNRHRKLMPTNPERMVWGPGDATGLKVVSTPAGRVGTLICWESYMPLARYALYAQNIEIYIAPTWDCGESWLATMRHIAREGGCWVIGLATAIQGKDVPPSFPARDELFKPDDWLCDGDAVIVEPSGRILAGPLHREKGVLYGDIDRTKAARARRSLDVTGHYARPDIFRLEVRRAPMPPVDFA
;
A
#
# COMPACT_ATOMS: atom_id res chain seq x y z
N MET A 1 -17.82 -19.46 4.49
CA MET A 1 -16.92 -19.78 3.36
C MET A 1 -15.84 -18.71 3.32
N GLY A 2 -14.59 -19.11 3.10
CA GLY A 2 -13.47 -18.17 2.98
C GLY A 2 -13.54 -17.39 1.67
N LEU A 3 -12.94 -16.20 1.67
CA LEU A 3 -12.74 -15.36 0.51
C LEU A 3 -11.30 -15.54 0.00
N LYS A 4 -11.12 -15.79 -1.30
CA LYS A 4 -9.78 -15.85 -1.87
C LYS A 4 -9.20 -14.44 -2.06
N ALA A 5 -8.05 -14.19 -1.45
CA ALA A 5 -7.23 -13.00 -1.67
C ALA A 5 -6.05 -13.32 -2.60
N ALA A 6 -5.66 -12.34 -3.41
CA ALA A 6 -4.49 -12.36 -4.28
C ALA A 6 -3.58 -11.18 -3.93
N VAL A 7 -2.32 -11.46 -3.64
CA VAL A 7 -1.31 -10.47 -3.26
C VAL A 7 -0.27 -10.42 -4.37
N VAL A 8 -0.28 -9.33 -5.14
CA VAL A 8 0.58 -9.18 -6.31
C VAL A 8 1.98 -8.74 -5.84
N GLN A 9 2.99 -9.50 -6.26
CA GLN A 9 4.40 -9.23 -6.01
C GLN A 9 5.16 -9.29 -7.33
N ARG A 10 4.76 -8.46 -8.29
CA ARG A 10 5.47 -8.28 -9.56
C ARG A 10 6.18 -6.92 -9.53
N PRO A 11 7.30 -6.76 -10.24
CA PRO A 11 7.93 -5.45 -10.36
C PRO A 11 7.04 -4.54 -11.23
N PRO A 12 6.92 -3.24 -10.92
CA PRO A 12 6.39 -2.25 -11.84
C PRO A 12 7.42 -1.93 -12.95
N VAL A 13 7.00 -1.23 -14.00
CA VAL A 13 7.93 -0.64 -14.97
C VAL A 13 8.27 0.77 -14.48
N LEU A 14 9.40 0.88 -13.79
CA LEU A 14 9.76 2.08 -13.03
C LEU A 14 9.75 3.36 -13.89
N LEU A 15 8.96 4.36 -13.47
CA LEU A 15 8.75 5.63 -14.20
C LEU A 15 8.04 5.51 -15.55
N ASP A 16 7.28 4.43 -15.77
CA ASP A 16 6.37 4.29 -16.90
C ASP A 16 4.98 3.91 -16.36
N LEU A 17 4.11 4.91 -16.21
CA LEU A 17 2.77 4.69 -15.68
C LEU A 17 1.95 3.80 -16.60
N LYS A 18 2.09 3.97 -17.91
CA LYS A 18 1.29 3.24 -18.90
C LYS A 18 1.64 1.75 -18.85
N ALA A 19 2.92 1.40 -18.98
CA ALA A 19 3.36 0.01 -18.95
C ALA A 19 3.08 -0.64 -17.59
N THR A 20 3.23 0.11 -16.50
CA THR A 20 2.88 -0.40 -15.16
C THR A 20 1.38 -0.63 -15.01
N MET A 21 0.54 0.26 -15.54
CA MET A 21 -0.92 0.11 -15.56
C MET A 21 -1.34 -1.13 -16.35
N GLU A 22 -0.73 -1.38 -17.50
CA GLU A 22 -0.96 -2.59 -18.30
C GLU A 22 -0.63 -3.86 -17.49
N SER A 23 0.54 -3.90 -16.82
CA SER A 23 0.91 -5.02 -15.95
C SER A 23 -0.04 -5.20 -14.75
N ALA A 24 -0.57 -4.09 -14.21
CA ALA A 24 -1.57 -4.12 -13.15
C ALA A 24 -2.87 -4.78 -13.63
N LEU A 25 -3.35 -4.40 -14.82
CA LEU A 25 -4.56 -4.94 -15.42
C LEU A 25 -4.42 -6.43 -15.75
N GLU A 26 -3.27 -6.86 -16.29
CA GLU A 26 -2.96 -8.27 -16.54
C GLU A 26 -2.99 -9.08 -15.24
N SER A 27 -2.35 -8.57 -14.18
CA SER A 27 -2.33 -9.23 -12.87
C SER A 27 -3.72 -9.31 -12.24
N LEU A 28 -4.57 -8.30 -12.48
CA LEU A 28 -5.95 -8.27 -12.02
C LEU A 28 -6.80 -9.33 -12.75
N ALA A 29 -6.65 -9.44 -14.08
CA ALA A 29 -7.33 -10.44 -14.89
C ALA A 29 -6.95 -11.86 -14.48
N GLU A 30 -5.65 -12.13 -14.27
CA GLU A 30 -5.17 -13.42 -13.75
C GLU A 30 -5.77 -13.74 -12.39
N ALA A 31 -5.72 -12.80 -11.44
CA ALA A 31 -6.25 -13.00 -10.10
C ALA A 31 -7.76 -13.29 -10.12
N ALA A 32 -8.52 -12.58 -10.96
CA ALA A 32 -9.95 -12.80 -11.13
C ALA A 32 -10.26 -14.17 -11.73
N ALA A 33 -9.47 -14.61 -12.73
CA ALA A 33 -9.58 -15.95 -13.31
C ALA A 33 -9.33 -17.07 -12.28
N GLN A 34 -8.46 -16.81 -11.28
CA GLN A 34 -8.24 -17.71 -10.15
C GLN A 34 -9.33 -17.63 -9.06
N GLY A 35 -10.35 -16.79 -9.25
CA GLY A 35 -11.48 -16.61 -8.35
C GLY A 35 -11.19 -15.68 -7.16
N ALA A 36 -10.14 -14.86 -7.22
CA ALA A 36 -9.86 -13.87 -6.19
C ALA A 36 -10.98 -12.82 -6.12
N LYS A 37 -11.26 -12.35 -4.91
CA LYS A 37 -12.25 -11.31 -4.63
C LYS A 37 -11.66 -10.09 -3.92
N LEU A 38 -10.44 -10.23 -3.43
CA LEU A 38 -9.58 -9.15 -2.96
C LEU A 38 -8.24 -9.26 -3.68
N VAL A 39 -7.82 -8.20 -4.37
CA VAL A 39 -6.53 -8.12 -5.06
C VAL A 39 -5.75 -6.94 -4.49
N VAL A 40 -4.50 -7.16 -4.10
CA VAL A 40 -3.68 -6.17 -3.40
C VAL A 40 -2.36 -5.96 -4.15
N PHE A 41 -2.03 -4.71 -4.44
CA PHE A 41 -0.77 -4.29 -5.07
C PHE A 41 0.16 -3.57 -4.08
N PRO A 42 1.49 -3.62 -4.31
CA PRO A 42 2.49 -3.07 -3.41
C PRO A 42 2.43 -1.55 -3.19
N GLU A 43 3.24 -1.08 -2.23
CA GLU A 43 3.47 0.36 -1.98
C GLU A 43 4.01 1.03 -3.23
N ALA A 44 3.47 2.21 -3.55
CA ALA A 44 3.89 3.02 -4.70
C ALA A 44 4.01 2.22 -6.02
N TYR A 45 3.19 1.19 -6.22
CA TYR A 45 3.25 0.33 -7.42
C TYR A 45 3.12 1.15 -8.70
N LEU A 46 2.22 2.14 -8.76
CA LEU A 46 2.09 3.06 -9.90
C LEU A 46 2.91 4.36 -9.69
N PRO A 47 3.89 4.71 -10.54
CA PRO A 47 4.58 3.90 -11.55
C PRO A 47 5.83 3.18 -10.97
N GLY A 48 5.91 3.03 -9.65
CA GLY A 48 7.01 2.36 -8.95
C GLY A 48 7.58 3.20 -7.82
N TYR A 49 8.07 2.49 -6.80
CA TYR A 49 8.70 3.12 -5.64
C TYR A 49 9.99 3.85 -6.04
N PRO A 50 10.26 5.05 -5.48
CA PRO A 50 11.40 5.88 -5.85
C PRO A 50 12.74 5.36 -5.30
N THR A 51 13.18 4.17 -5.72
CA THR A 51 14.34 3.44 -5.16
C THR A 51 15.69 4.16 -5.29
N TRP A 52 15.78 5.19 -6.15
CA TRP A 52 16.98 6.04 -6.28
C TRP A 52 17.28 6.85 -5.02
N ILE A 53 16.28 7.12 -4.16
CA ILE A 53 16.46 7.90 -2.93
C ILE A 53 17.44 7.25 -1.94
N TRP A 54 17.69 5.96 -2.09
CA TRP A 54 18.63 5.18 -1.28
C TRP A 54 20.06 5.14 -1.87
N ARG A 55 20.25 5.73 -3.05
CA ARG A 55 21.50 5.65 -3.85
C ARG A 55 22.06 7.02 -4.19
N LEU A 56 21.20 8.02 -4.34
CA LEU A 56 21.60 9.40 -4.60
C LEU A 56 21.87 10.16 -3.30
N ARG A 57 22.92 10.96 -3.30
CA ARG A 57 23.32 11.78 -2.15
C ARG A 57 22.70 13.17 -2.26
N PRO A 58 21.98 13.63 -1.23
CA PRO A 58 21.53 15.02 -1.14
C PRO A 58 22.70 16.00 -1.32
N GLY A 59 22.46 17.11 -2.03
CA GLY A 59 23.49 18.09 -2.38
C GLY A 59 24.28 17.72 -3.64
N ASN A 60 25.01 16.59 -3.60
CA ASN A 60 25.93 16.22 -4.68
C ASN A 60 25.22 15.77 -5.96
N ASP A 61 24.17 14.97 -5.81
CA ASP A 61 23.52 14.30 -6.96
C ASP A 61 22.17 14.97 -7.31
N MET A 62 22.00 16.25 -6.93
CA MET A 62 20.72 16.98 -7.03
C MET A 62 20.23 17.18 -8.46
N ALA A 63 21.13 17.35 -9.44
CA ALA A 63 20.75 17.51 -10.84
C ALA A 63 20.07 16.23 -11.36
N LEU A 64 20.70 15.08 -11.17
CA LEU A 64 20.15 13.77 -11.52
C LEU A 64 18.87 13.47 -10.73
N SER A 65 18.85 13.77 -9.41
CA SER A 65 17.66 13.61 -8.60
C SER A 65 16.48 14.45 -9.10
N SER A 66 16.75 15.67 -9.60
CA SER A 66 15.72 16.56 -10.15
C SER A 66 15.18 16.05 -11.48
N GLU A 67 16.05 15.52 -12.35
CA GLU A 67 15.63 14.89 -13.61
C GLU A 67 14.74 13.67 -13.36
N ILE A 68 15.17 12.76 -12.47
CA ILE A 68 14.42 11.56 -12.12
C ILE A 68 13.08 11.94 -11.47
N HIS A 69 13.07 12.93 -10.56
CA HIS A 69 11.85 13.41 -9.93
C HIS A 69 10.87 14.03 -10.93
N ALA A 70 11.36 14.77 -11.94
CA ALA A 70 10.51 15.29 -13.01
C ALA A 70 9.82 14.15 -13.77
N ARG A 71 10.55 13.09 -14.12
CA ARG A 71 9.97 11.89 -14.76
C ARG A 71 8.96 11.17 -13.88
N LEU A 72 9.20 11.09 -12.56
CA LEU A 72 8.21 10.54 -11.62
C LEU A 72 6.94 11.39 -11.61
N ARG A 73 7.06 12.71 -11.54
CA ARG A 73 5.91 13.61 -11.54
C ARG A 73 5.09 13.49 -12.83
N ASP A 74 5.75 13.39 -13.98
CA ASP A 74 5.09 13.23 -15.28
C ASP A 74 4.39 11.86 -15.42
N ASN A 75 4.75 10.88 -14.58
CA ASN A 75 4.14 9.55 -14.51
C ASN A 75 3.35 9.32 -13.20
N ALA A 76 3.13 10.35 -12.39
CA ALA A 76 2.36 10.23 -11.17
C ALA A 76 0.86 10.15 -11.47
N VAL A 77 0.11 9.48 -10.60
CA VAL A 77 -1.33 9.29 -10.78
C VAL A 77 -2.06 10.54 -10.33
N ASP A 78 -2.76 11.20 -11.25
CA ASP A 78 -3.77 12.21 -10.91
C ASP A 78 -5.13 11.51 -10.77
N ILE A 79 -5.58 11.33 -9.52
CA ILE A 79 -6.85 10.66 -9.23
C ILE A 79 -8.03 11.52 -9.69
N ASP A 80 -7.96 12.83 -9.49
CA ASP A 80 -9.06 13.75 -9.74
C ASP A 80 -9.24 14.00 -11.26
N ALA A 81 -8.16 13.85 -12.05
CA ALA A 81 -8.20 13.81 -13.52
C ALA A 81 -8.53 12.41 -14.10
N GLY A 82 -8.84 11.41 -13.27
CA GLY A 82 -9.26 10.09 -13.72
C GLY A 82 -8.12 9.12 -14.08
N GLY A 83 -6.90 9.34 -13.59
CA GLY A 83 -5.74 8.46 -13.80
C GLY A 83 -5.93 7.01 -13.33
N LEU A 84 -6.94 6.74 -12.49
CA LEU A 84 -7.31 5.40 -12.03
C LEU A 84 -8.50 4.77 -12.79
N GLN A 85 -9.08 5.45 -13.79
CA GLN A 85 -10.24 4.92 -14.52
C GLN A 85 -10.03 3.50 -15.09
N PRO A 86 -8.86 3.13 -15.64
CA PRO A 86 -8.62 1.75 -16.08
C PRO A 86 -8.77 0.71 -14.95
N LEU A 87 -8.19 0.96 -13.77
CA LEU A 87 -8.33 0.06 -12.61
C LEU A 87 -9.75 0.05 -12.06
N CYS A 88 -10.43 1.19 -12.05
CA CYS A 88 -11.82 1.28 -11.61
C CYS A 88 -12.75 0.48 -12.54
N ALA A 89 -12.55 0.58 -13.86
CA ALA A 89 -13.30 -0.19 -14.84
C ALA A 89 -13.04 -1.69 -14.70
N ALA A 90 -11.78 -2.10 -14.55
CA ALA A 90 -11.43 -3.50 -14.41
C ALA A 90 -11.91 -4.12 -13.07
N ALA A 91 -11.85 -3.36 -11.97
CA ALA A 91 -12.43 -3.79 -10.70
C ALA A 91 -13.94 -4.06 -10.80
N ARG A 92 -14.66 -3.21 -11.55
CA ARG A 92 -16.09 -3.40 -11.87
C ARG A 92 -16.33 -4.61 -12.75
N GLU A 93 -15.56 -4.74 -13.83
CA GLU A 93 -15.68 -5.85 -14.79
C GLU A 93 -15.50 -7.21 -14.11
N TYR A 94 -14.48 -7.33 -13.26
CA TYR A 94 -14.17 -8.59 -12.58
C TYR A 94 -14.93 -8.76 -11.25
N GLY A 95 -15.62 -7.73 -10.77
CA GLY A 95 -16.33 -7.73 -9.50
C GLY A 95 -15.41 -8.02 -8.30
N VAL A 96 -14.25 -7.37 -8.27
CA VAL A 96 -13.21 -7.56 -7.24
C VAL A 96 -12.98 -6.29 -6.43
N THR A 97 -12.67 -6.45 -5.14
CA THR A 97 -12.12 -5.35 -4.34
C THR A 97 -10.63 -5.23 -4.63
N LEU A 98 -10.17 -4.03 -4.93
CA LEU A 98 -8.78 -3.76 -5.31
C LEU A 98 -8.16 -2.77 -4.32
N VAL A 99 -6.94 -3.06 -3.86
CA VAL A 99 -6.11 -2.13 -3.08
C VAL A 99 -4.81 -1.87 -3.82
N CYS A 100 -4.49 -0.62 -4.12
CA CYS A 100 -3.36 -0.27 -4.97
C CYS A 100 -2.59 0.94 -4.43
N GLY A 101 -1.27 0.80 -4.29
CA GLY A 101 -0.37 1.89 -3.93
C GLY A 101 0.16 2.65 -5.15
N MET A 102 0.40 3.95 -5.00
CA MET A 102 0.85 4.84 -6.07
C MET A 102 1.59 6.07 -5.55
N SER A 103 2.40 6.66 -6.41
CA SER A 103 2.76 8.08 -6.32
C SER A 103 1.63 8.89 -6.93
N GLU A 104 0.95 9.67 -6.09
CA GLU A 104 -0.20 10.49 -6.43
C GLU A 104 0.23 11.95 -6.59
N ILE A 105 -0.19 12.63 -7.65
CA ILE A 105 0.02 14.08 -7.81
C ILE A 105 -1.24 14.84 -7.37
N ASP A 106 -1.05 15.89 -6.56
CA ASP A 106 -2.15 16.76 -6.15
C ASP A 106 -2.25 17.99 -7.06
N ALA A 107 -3.12 17.88 -8.06
CA ALA A 107 -3.40 18.96 -9.01
C ALA A 107 -4.34 20.04 -8.47
N ARG A 108 -4.87 19.91 -7.23
CA ARG A 108 -5.86 20.85 -6.68
C ARG A 108 -5.24 22.18 -6.24
N PHE A 109 -3.94 22.19 -5.96
CA PHE A 109 -3.19 23.39 -5.56
C PHE A 109 -2.05 23.69 -6.54
N SER A 110 -0.79 23.44 -6.16
CA SER A 110 0.36 23.76 -7.01
C SER A 110 0.52 22.83 -8.20
N GLY A 111 -0.10 21.64 -8.18
CA GLY A 111 0.10 20.62 -9.21
C GLY A 111 1.52 20.04 -9.25
N THR A 112 2.27 20.16 -8.17
CA THR A 112 3.68 19.73 -8.12
C THR A 112 4.01 18.78 -6.98
N THR A 113 3.20 18.75 -5.91
CA THR A 113 3.47 17.87 -4.77
C THR A 113 3.01 16.46 -5.07
N LEU A 114 3.90 15.50 -4.82
CA LEU A 114 3.61 14.08 -4.87
C LEU A 114 3.31 13.55 -3.47
N TYR A 115 2.45 12.54 -3.39
CA TYR A 115 2.11 11.82 -2.17
C TYR A 115 2.26 10.33 -2.39
N ASN A 116 2.67 9.60 -1.35
CA ASN A 116 2.55 8.15 -1.35
C ASN A 116 1.13 7.81 -0.91
N THR A 117 0.35 7.27 -1.83
CA THR A 117 -1.09 7.03 -1.64
C THR A 117 -1.41 5.57 -1.85
N VAL A 118 -2.32 5.04 -1.04
CA VAL A 118 -3.02 3.79 -1.31
C VAL A 118 -4.50 4.07 -1.46
N VAL A 119 -5.12 3.48 -2.49
CA VAL A 119 -6.57 3.53 -2.69
C VAL A 119 -7.20 2.17 -2.45
N THR A 120 -8.44 2.17 -1.97
CA THR A 120 -9.31 0.99 -1.98
C THR A 120 -10.42 1.22 -2.98
N ILE A 121 -10.55 0.35 -3.98
CA ILE A 121 -11.55 0.40 -5.04
C ILE A 121 -12.54 -0.76 -4.81
N GLY A 122 -13.83 -0.44 -4.82
CA GLY A 122 -14.92 -1.41 -4.69
C GLY A 122 -15.14 -2.23 -5.95
N PRO A 123 -15.89 -3.34 -5.86
CA PRO A 123 -16.21 -4.20 -7.00
C PRO A 123 -17.22 -3.57 -7.98
N ASP A 124 -17.71 -2.37 -7.69
CA ASP A 124 -18.49 -1.51 -8.59
C ASP A 124 -17.60 -0.48 -9.32
N GLY A 125 -16.31 -0.44 -9.00
CA GLY A 125 -15.34 0.52 -9.51
C GLY A 125 -15.27 1.84 -8.74
N ALA A 126 -16.01 2.00 -7.64
CA ALA A 126 -15.95 3.22 -6.83
C ALA A 126 -14.67 3.25 -5.97
N ILE A 127 -14.00 4.40 -5.90
CA ILE A 127 -12.92 4.62 -4.93
C ILE A 127 -13.55 4.80 -3.54
N LEU A 128 -13.40 3.80 -2.69
CA LEU A 128 -13.98 3.76 -1.34
C LEU A 128 -13.11 4.49 -0.31
N ASN A 129 -11.79 4.50 -0.51
CA ASN A 129 -10.84 5.22 0.35
C ASN A 129 -9.61 5.68 -0.46
N ARG A 130 -9.04 6.82 -0.06
CA ARG A 130 -7.76 7.38 -0.52
C ARG A 130 -6.95 7.75 0.72
N HIS A 131 -5.93 6.95 1.03
CA HIS A 131 -5.05 7.15 2.19
C HIS A 131 -3.67 7.58 1.73
N ARG A 132 -3.30 8.82 2.07
CA ARG A 132 -1.95 9.36 1.90
C ARG A 132 -1.12 9.00 3.13
N LYS A 133 0.09 8.47 2.92
CA LYS A 133 1.04 8.12 3.99
C LYS A 133 1.23 9.31 4.93
N LEU A 134 0.91 9.14 6.21
CA LEU A 134 0.92 10.21 7.21
C LEU A 134 2.30 10.86 7.35
N MET A 135 3.36 10.06 7.27
CA MET A 135 4.74 10.56 7.35
C MET A 135 5.67 9.71 6.47
N PRO A 136 6.22 10.29 5.38
CA PRO A 136 7.28 9.66 4.60
C PRO A 136 8.52 9.36 5.45
N THR A 137 9.08 8.17 5.25
CA THR A 137 10.21 7.64 6.00
C THR A 137 11.53 8.15 5.45
N ASN A 138 12.34 8.78 6.30
CA ASN A 138 13.73 9.13 6.01
C ASN A 138 13.91 9.84 4.64
N PRO A 139 14.56 9.28 3.58
CA PRO A 139 14.79 10.02 2.34
C PRO A 139 13.53 10.13 1.47
N GLU A 140 12.45 9.40 1.78
CA GLU A 140 11.16 9.57 1.11
C GLU A 140 10.62 11.01 1.24
N ARG A 141 11.06 11.75 2.27
CA ARG A 141 10.75 13.17 2.47
C ARG A 141 11.31 14.09 1.39
N MET A 142 12.23 13.59 0.57
CA MET A 142 12.74 14.28 -0.61
C MET A 142 11.84 14.08 -1.84
N VAL A 143 10.81 13.25 -1.74
CA VAL A 143 9.90 12.91 -2.85
C VAL A 143 8.45 13.23 -2.51
N TRP A 144 7.97 12.78 -1.36
CA TRP A 144 6.57 12.86 -0.99
C TRP A 144 6.29 13.84 0.14
N GLY A 145 5.14 14.49 0.05
CA GLY A 145 4.55 15.26 1.16
C GLY A 145 3.88 14.36 2.21
N PRO A 146 3.70 14.85 3.44
CA PRO A 146 2.93 14.15 4.47
C PRO A 146 1.43 14.17 4.16
N GLY A 147 0.76 13.04 4.40
CA GLY A 147 -0.68 12.91 4.34
C GLY A 147 -1.40 13.45 5.58
N ASP A 148 -2.73 13.47 5.51
CA ASP A 148 -3.61 13.79 6.64
C ASP A 148 -4.44 12.57 7.07
N ALA A 149 -5.29 12.74 8.07
CA ALA A 149 -6.11 11.65 8.62
C ALA A 149 -7.43 11.41 7.85
N THR A 150 -7.67 12.05 6.69
CA THR A 150 -8.91 11.86 5.93
C THR A 150 -9.08 10.43 5.41
N GLY A 151 -7.95 9.77 5.10
CA GLY A 151 -7.86 8.39 4.65
C GLY A 151 -7.65 7.35 5.74
N LEU A 152 -7.50 7.76 7.01
CA LEU A 152 -7.31 6.86 8.16
C LEU A 152 -8.64 6.18 8.56
N LYS A 153 -9.20 5.41 7.62
CA LYS A 153 -10.54 4.84 7.63
C LYS A 153 -10.50 3.34 7.35
N VAL A 154 -11.46 2.64 7.94
CA VAL A 154 -11.80 1.27 7.55
C VAL A 154 -13.05 1.34 6.68
N VAL A 155 -13.01 0.71 5.50
CA VAL A 155 -14.12 0.69 4.54
C VAL A 155 -14.74 -0.70 4.44
N SER A 156 -16.06 -0.75 4.33
CA SER A 156 -16.80 -1.99 4.15
C SER A 156 -16.81 -2.39 2.69
N THR A 157 -16.38 -3.62 2.39
CA THR A 157 -16.42 -4.20 1.04
C THR A 157 -17.01 -5.60 1.10
N PRO A 158 -17.40 -6.22 -0.03
CA PRO A 158 -17.80 -7.63 -0.03
C PRO A 158 -16.70 -8.59 0.45
N ALA A 159 -15.42 -8.21 0.32
CA ALA A 159 -14.28 -8.95 0.86
C ALA A 159 -14.19 -8.88 2.40
N GLY A 160 -14.68 -7.81 3.01
CA GLY A 160 -14.63 -7.58 4.46
C GLY A 160 -14.42 -6.11 4.78
N ARG A 161 -14.22 -5.79 6.06
CA ARG A 161 -13.82 -4.44 6.49
C ARG A 161 -12.31 -4.26 6.36
N VAL A 162 -11.91 -3.46 5.36
CA VAL A 162 -10.52 -3.26 4.94
C VAL A 162 -9.99 -1.93 5.47
N GLY A 163 -8.78 -1.94 6.03
CA GLY A 163 -8.03 -0.74 6.36
C GLY A 163 -6.56 -0.90 5.97
N THR A 164 -5.90 0.23 5.71
CA THR A 164 -4.54 0.28 5.16
C THR A 164 -3.66 1.21 5.97
N LEU A 165 -2.42 0.81 6.21
CA LEU A 165 -1.33 1.69 6.62
C LEU A 165 -0.08 1.35 5.81
N ILE A 166 0.63 2.36 5.35
CA ILE A 166 1.73 2.21 4.41
C ILE A 166 3.04 2.10 5.17
N CYS A 167 3.76 0.99 4.98
CA CYS A 167 5.11 0.78 5.49
C CYS A 167 5.19 1.07 7.00
N TRP A 168 6.06 2.00 7.42
CA TRP A 168 6.31 2.32 8.82
C TRP A 168 5.19 3.06 9.54
N GLU A 169 4.10 3.42 8.86
CA GLU A 169 2.85 3.74 9.56
C GLU A 169 2.37 2.55 10.41
N SER A 170 2.70 1.33 10.00
CA SER A 170 2.46 0.11 10.77
C SER A 170 3.25 0.07 12.08
N TYR A 171 4.25 0.92 12.29
CA TYR A 171 4.91 1.09 13.60
C TYR A 171 4.26 2.18 14.45
N MET A 172 3.39 3.03 13.91
CA MET A 172 2.69 4.08 14.66
C MET A 172 1.53 3.49 15.48
N PRO A 173 1.64 3.35 16.81
CA PRO A 173 0.62 2.66 17.61
C PRO A 173 -0.74 3.36 17.56
N LEU A 174 -0.76 4.70 17.53
CA LEU A 174 -2.01 5.46 17.47
C LEU A 174 -2.73 5.33 16.11
N ALA A 175 -1.97 5.18 15.01
CA ALA A 175 -2.55 4.94 13.69
C ALA A 175 -3.20 3.55 13.63
N ARG A 176 -2.51 2.52 14.14
CA ARG A 176 -3.07 1.16 14.26
C ARG A 176 -4.31 1.14 15.15
N TYR A 177 -4.23 1.75 16.33
CA TYR A 177 -5.35 1.84 17.28
C TYR A 177 -6.57 2.52 16.64
N ALA A 178 -6.36 3.59 15.86
CA ALA A 178 -7.44 4.26 15.13
C ALA A 178 -8.13 3.35 14.12
N LEU A 179 -7.42 2.43 13.45
CA LEU A 179 -8.04 1.43 12.56
C LEU A 179 -8.72 0.30 13.34
N TYR A 180 -8.13 -0.17 14.43
CA TYR A 180 -8.75 -1.19 15.29
C TYR A 180 -10.12 -0.73 15.81
N ALA A 181 -10.22 0.53 16.24
CA ALA A 181 -11.44 1.14 16.77
C ALA A 181 -12.58 1.23 15.73
N GLN A 182 -12.26 1.04 14.44
CA GLN A 182 -13.20 1.03 13.33
C GLN A 182 -13.60 -0.40 12.91
N ASN A 183 -13.37 -1.39 13.78
CA ASN A 183 -13.74 -2.79 13.60
C ASN A 183 -13.10 -3.42 12.33
N ILE A 184 -11.81 -3.17 12.12
CA ILE A 184 -11.06 -3.74 11.00
C ILE A 184 -11.09 -5.29 11.02
N GLU A 185 -11.25 -5.89 9.85
CA GLU A 185 -11.16 -7.35 9.65
C GLU A 185 -9.90 -7.74 8.89
N ILE A 186 -9.52 -6.92 7.91
CA ILE A 186 -8.37 -7.12 7.03
C ILE A 186 -7.53 -5.84 7.05
N TYR A 187 -6.34 -5.94 7.63
CA TYR A 187 -5.31 -4.91 7.64
C TYR A 187 -4.35 -5.18 6.50
N ILE A 188 -4.17 -4.19 5.62
CA ILE A 188 -3.27 -4.29 4.48
C ILE A 188 -2.10 -3.34 4.70
N ALA A 189 -0.89 -3.87 4.58
CA ALA A 189 0.37 -3.19 4.87
C ALA A 189 1.30 -3.22 3.64
N PRO A 190 1.02 -2.41 2.59
CA PRO A 190 1.96 -2.24 1.49
C PRO A 190 3.22 -1.57 2.02
N THR A 191 4.40 -2.08 1.65
CA THR A 191 5.67 -1.64 2.20
C THR A 191 6.80 -1.70 1.16
N TRP A 192 7.92 -1.06 1.50
CA TRP A 192 9.24 -1.24 0.89
C TRP A 192 10.23 -1.92 1.86
N ASP A 193 9.81 -2.17 3.10
CA ASP A 193 10.56 -2.91 4.11
C ASP A 193 10.36 -4.42 3.93
N CYS A 194 11.38 -5.21 4.22
CA CYS A 194 11.36 -6.66 4.00
C CYS A 194 12.18 -7.42 5.05
N GLY A 195 12.12 -8.74 5.03
CA GLY A 195 12.86 -9.62 5.94
C GLY A 195 12.19 -9.85 7.30
N GLU A 196 12.95 -10.47 8.20
CA GLU A 196 12.43 -11.06 9.44
C GLU A 196 11.76 -10.03 10.37
N SER A 197 12.35 -8.83 10.50
CA SER A 197 11.81 -7.75 11.34
C SER A 197 10.42 -7.30 10.88
N TRP A 198 10.22 -7.18 9.56
CA TRP A 198 8.93 -6.84 8.99
C TRP A 198 7.90 -7.96 9.20
N LEU A 199 8.30 -9.22 8.94
CA LEU A 199 7.44 -10.38 9.17
C LEU A 199 7.02 -10.53 10.64
N ALA A 200 7.93 -10.29 11.57
CA ALA A 200 7.62 -10.27 13.00
C ALA A 200 6.59 -9.18 13.35
N THR A 201 6.71 -8.01 12.72
CA THR A 201 5.78 -6.89 12.88
C THR A 201 4.38 -7.25 12.38
N MET A 202 4.27 -7.85 11.19
CA MET A 202 2.97 -8.28 10.63
C MET A 202 2.27 -9.31 11.53
N ARG A 203 3.04 -10.24 12.09
CA ARG A 203 2.52 -11.25 13.04
C ARG A 203 2.07 -10.63 14.36
N HIS A 204 2.83 -9.67 14.88
CA HIS A 204 2.46 -8.93 16.07
C HIS A 204 1.15 -8.15 15.85
N ILE A 205 1.04 -7.38 14.77
CA ILE A 205 -0.14 -6.58 14.43
C ILE A 205 -1.38 -7.47 14.29
N ALA A 206 -1.25 -8.62 13.62
CA ALA A 206 -2.36 -9.57 13.46
C ALA A 206 -2.89 -10.03 14.82
N ARG A 207 -1.98 -10.30 15.77
CA ARG A 207 -2.31 -10.70 17.14
C ARG A 207 -2.84 -9.55 17.99
N GLU A 208 -2.26 -8.35 17.88
CA GLU A 208 -2.63 -7.13 18.61
C GLU A 208 -4.07 -6.70 18.24
N GLY A 209 -4.36 -6.57 16.95
CA GLY A 209 -5.68 -6.15 16.46
C GLY A 209 -6.72 -7.27 16.35
N GLY A 210 -6.29 -8.53 16.47
CA GLY A 210 -7.14 -9.69 16.22
C GLY A 210 -7.74 -9.66 14.81
N CYS A 211 -6.94 -9.32 13.80
CA CYS A 211 -7.37 -9.13 12.41
C CYS A 211 -6.44 -9.88 11.45
N TRP A 212 -6.92 -10.10 10.23
CA TRP A 212 -6.07 -10.63 9.16
C TRP A 212 -5.09 -9.54 8.73
N VAL A 213 -3.83 -9.90 8.51
CA VAL A 213 -2.81 -8.96 8.02
C VAL A 213 -2.28 -9.46 6.67
N ILE A 214 -2.25 -8.57 5.69
CA ILE A 214 -1.57 -8.79 4.41
C ILE A 214 -0.40 -7.83 4.36
N GLY A 215 0.82 -8.34 4.49
CA GLY A 215 2.04 -7.58 4.27
C GLY A 215 2.54 -7.84 2.85
N LEU A 216 2.97 -6.80 2.14
CA LEU A 216 3.50 -6.97 0.78
C LEU A 216 4.46 -5.85 0.38
N ALA A 217 5.52 -6.22 -0.32
CA ALA A 217 6.37 -5.32 -1.06
C ALA A 217 6.44 -5.77 -2.53
N THR A 218 7.03 -4.95 -3.39
CA THR A 218 7.40 -5.40 -4.75
C THR A 218 8.67 -6.25 -4.65
N ALA A 219 8.74 -7.36 -5.39
CA ALA A 219 9.99 -8.08 -5.61
C ALA A 219 10.67 -7.53 -6.87
N ILE A 220 11.83 -6.89 -6.71
CA ILE A 220 12.50 -6.18 -7.81
C ILE A 220 14.02 -6.30 -7.71
N GLN A 221 14.64 -6.53 -8.87
CA GLN A 221 16.08 -6.58 -9.08
C GLN A 221 16.51 -5.43 -10.01
N GLY A 222 17.80 -5.10 -10.02
CA GLY A 222 18.32 -4.05 -10.91
C GLY A 222 18.04 -4.30 -12.39
N LYS A 223 17.98 -5.57 -12.84
CA LYS A 223 17.62 -5.91 -14.22
C LYS A 223 16.18 -5.54 -14.62
N ASP A 224 15.28 -5.39 -13.65
CA ASP A 224 13.90 -4.97 -13.90
C ASP A 224 13.76 -3.46 -14.07
N VAL A 225 14.78 -2.67 -13.67
CA VAL A 225 14.79 -1.23 -13.92
C VAL A 225 14.91 -1.01 -15.43
N PRO A 226 14.03 -0.21 -16.07
CA PRO A 226 14.01 -0.09 -17.52
C PRO A 226 15.28 0.61 -18.03
N PRO A 227 15.78 0.24 -19.23
CA PRO A 227 16.97 0.87 -19.83
C PRO A 227 16.86 2.39 -20.01
N SER A 228 15.64 2.92 -20.07
CA SER A 228 15.36 4.36 -20.17
C SER A 228 15.61 5.14 -18.87
N PHE A 229 15.82 4.45 -17.74
CA PHE A 229 16.03 5.10 -16.44
C PHE A 229 17.36 5.89 -16.40
N PRO A 230 17.37 7.17 -15.96
CA PRO A 230 18.59 7.98 -15.90
C PRO A 230 19.70 7.35 -15.05
N ALA A 231 20.91 7.24 -15.60
CA ALA A 231 22.07 6.65 -14.92
C ALA A 231 21.82 5.24 -14.36
N ARG A 232 20.94 4.46 -15.02
CA ARG A 232 20.54 3.11 -14.56
C ARG A 232 21.72 2.24 -14.15
N ASP A 233 22.70 2.09 -15.04
CA ASP A 233 23.79 1.13 -14.86
C ASP A 233 24.78 1.59 -13.77
N GLU A 234 24.77 2.88 -13.41
CA GLU A 234 25.52 3.43 -12.27
C GLU A 234 24.78 3.16 -10.95
N LEU A 235 23.45 3.22 -10.95
CA LEU A 235 22.62 3.12 -9.75
C LEU A 235 22.20 1.68 -9.41
N PHE A 236 22.04 0.82 -10.41
CA PHE A 236 21.43 -0.50 -10.24
C PHE A 236 22.24 -1.57 -10.96
N LYS A 237 22.84 -2.48 -10.17
CA LYS A 237 23.48 -3.67 -10.73
C LYS A 237 22.40 -4.71 -11.08
N PRO A 238 22.50 -5.40 -12.23
CA PRO A 238 21.44 -6.28 -12.73
C PRO A 238 20.93 -7.34 -11.73
N ASP A 239 21.85 -7.97 -10.99
CA ASP A 239 21.53 -9.10 -10.11
C ASP A 239 21.17 -8.69 -8.66
N ASP A 240 21.40 -7.42 -8.31
CA ASP A 240 21.10 -6.91 -6.98
C ASP A 240 19.58 -6.89 -6.77
N TRP A 241 19.12 -7.52 -5.69
CA TRP A 241 17.76 -7.35 -5.20
C TRP A 241 17.65 -5.97 -4.54
N LEU A 242 16.78 -5.12 -5.09
CA LEU A 242 16.52 -3.79 -4.52
C LEU A 242 15.45 -3.87 -3.43
N CYS A 243 14.53 -4.83 -3.55
CA CYS A 243 13.58 -5.24 -2.52
C CYS A 243 13.26 -6.73 -2.72
N ASP A 244 13.33 -7.51 -1.64
CA ASP A 244 13.16 -8.97 -1.67
C ASP A 244 11.70 -9.40 -1.81
N GLY A 245 10.74 -8.49 -1.64
CA GLY A 245 9.32 -8.83 -1.59
C GLY A 245 8.88 -9.22 -0.19
N ASP A 246 8.65 -10.53 0.04
CA ASP A 246 8.09 -11.10 1.27
C ASP A 246 6.57 -10.91 1.46
N ALA A 247 5.81 -10.93 0.37
CA ALA A 247 4.35 -10.98 0.43
C ALA A 247 3.88 -12.12 1.35
N VAL A 248 2.99 -11.80 2.29
CA VAL A 248 2.57 -12.70 3.35
C VAL A 248 1.12 -12.44 3.74
N ILE A 249 0.40 -13.51 4.07
CA ILE A 249 -0.94 -13.45 4.66
C ILE A 249 -0.88 -14.06 6.05
N VAL A 250 -1.28 -13.31 7.07
CA VAL A 250 -1.21 -13.69 8.48
C VAL A 250 -2.62 -13.76 9.07
N GLU A 251 -2.90 -14.85 9.79
CA GLU A 251 -4.15 -15.04 10.51
C GLU A 251 -4.21 -14.14 11.77
N PRO A 252 -5.42 -13.84 12.28
CA PRO A 252 -5.62 -13.12 13.55
C PRO A 252 -4.90 -13.71 14.78
N SER A 253 -4.44 -14.95 14.72
CA SER A 253 -3.64 -15.59 15.77
C SER A 253 -2.17 -15.16 15.75
N GLY A 254 -1.69 -14.51 14.69
CA GLY A 254 -0.27 -14.26 14.42
C GLY A 254 0.44 -15.38 13.67
N ARG A 255 -0.29 -16.44 13.25
CA ARG A 255 0.23 -17.52 12.41
C ARG A 255 0.22 -17.10 10.94
N ILE A 256 1.31 -17.36 10.23
CA ILE A 256 1.36 -17.18 8.76
C ILE A 256 0.46 -18.24 8.10
N LEU A 257 -0.50 -17.79 7.29
CA LEU A 257 -1.33 -18.64 6.46
C LEU A 257 -0.62 -18.99 5.15
N ALA A 258 -0.04 -17.98 4.49
CA ALA A 258 0.60 -18.10 3.19
C ALA A 258 1.80 -17.15 3.09
N GLY A 259 2.83 -17.54 2.34
CA GLY A 259 4.11 -16.82 2.23
C GLY A 259 5.10 -17.18 3.35
N PRO A 260 6.18 -16.39 3.51
CA PRO A 260 6.54 -15.24 2.68
C PRO A 260 6.94 -15.66 1.26
N LEU A 261 6.53 -14.89 0.27
CA LEU A 261 7.00 -15.04 -1.11
C LEU A 261 8.36 -14.32 -1.22
N HIS A 262 9.46 -15.01 -0.88
CA HIS A 262 10.77 -14.37 -0.77
C HIS A 262 11.53 -14.43 -2.09
N ARG A 263 11.94 -13.26 -2.64
CA ARG A 263 12.70 -13.15 -3.90
C ARG A 263 12.06 -13.86 -5.08
N GLU A 264 10.74 -13.89 -5.09
CA GLU A 264 9.92 -14.51 -6.13
C GLU A 264 8.99 -13.46 -6.74
N LYS A 265 8.84 -13.46 -8.07
CA LYS A 265 7.97 -12.51 -8.79
C LYS A 265 6.70 -13.22 -9.19
N GLY A 266 5.58 -12.89 -8.57
CA GLY A 266 4.33 -13.65 -8.78
C GLY A 266 3.14 -13.10 -8.01
N VAL A 267 2.14 -13.96 -7.81
CA VAL A 267 0.94 -13.66 -7.03
C VAL A 267 0.77 -14.70 -5.93
N LEU A 268 0.73 -14.26 -4.68
CA LEU A 268 0.44 -15.11 -3.54
C LEU A 268 -1.06 -15.18 -3.32
N TYR A 269 -1.62 -16.39 -3.27
CA TYR A 269 -3.05 -16.61 -3.01
C TYR A 269 -3.28 -17.15 -1.59
N GLY A 270 -4.40 -16.77 -0.97
CA GLY A 270 -4.81 -17.34 0.31
C GLY A 270 -6.29 -17.12 0.64
N ASP A 271 -6.87 -18.08 1.36
CA ASP A 271 -8.29 -18.03 1.75
C ASP A 271 -8.49 -17.38 3.13
N ILE A 272 -9.19 -16.25 3.14
CA ILE A 272 -9.48 -15.44 4.32
C ILE A 272 -10.90 -15.74 4.82
N ASP A 273 -10.99 -16.30 6.03
CA ASP A 273 -12.26 -16.37 6.77
C ASP A 273 -12.39 -15.15 7.69
N ARG A 274 -13.12 -14.13 7.24
CA ARG A 274 -13.34 -12.89 8.00
C ARG A 274 -13.95 -13.11 9.39
N THR A 275 -14.69 -14.22 9.60
CA THR A 275 -15.28 -14.52 10.91
C THR A 275 -14.23 -14.81 11.98
N LYS A 276 -13.00 -15.20 11.58
CA LYS A 276 -11.88 -15.40 12.52
C LYS A 276 -11.45 -14.11 13.21
N ALA A 277 -11.59 -12.94 12.58
CA ALA A 277 -11.20 -11.66 13.20
C ALA A 277 -12.08 -11.36 14.43
N ALA A 278 -13.40 -11.41 14.26
CA ALA A 278 -14.35 -11.23 15.35
C ALA A 278 -14.17 -12.27 16.48
N ARG A 279 -13.92 -13.55 16.11
CA ARG A 279 -13.65 -14.61 17.08
C ARG A 279 -12.36 -14.39 17.87
N ALA A 280 -11.30 -13.89 17.24
CA ALA A 280 -10.02 -13.62 17.90
C ALA A 280 -10.16 -12.53 18.97
N ARG A 281 -10.93 -11.47 18.66
CA ARG A 281 -11.18 -10.34 19.57
C ARG A 281 -11.96 -10.70 20.84
N ARG A 282 -12.62 -11.88 20.88
CA ARG A 282 -13.19 -12.41 22.14
C ARG A 282 -12.14 -12.47 23.26
N SER A 283 -10.92 -12.88 22.95
CA SER A 283 -9.86 -13.04 23.95
C SER A 283 -9.16 -11.72 24.31
N LEU A 284 -8.90 -10.87 23.30
CA LEU A 284 -8.25 -9.58 23.44
C LEU A 284 -8.88 -8.61 22.42
N ASP A 285 -9.55 -7.58 22.90
CA ASP A 285 -10.05 -6.48 22.08
C ASP A 285 -9.53 -5.16 22.64
N VAL A 286 -8.43 -4.68 22.05
CA VAL A 286 -7.67 -3.49 22.49
C VAL A 286 -8.48 -2.20 22.43
N THR A 287 -9.55 -2.17 21.62
CA THR A 287 -10.45 -1.02 21.47
C THR A 287 -11.84 -1.26 22.07
N GLY A 288 -12.10 -2.48 22.54
CA GLY A 288 -13.30 -2.87 23.26
C GLY A 288 -13.02 -3.08 24.74
N HIS A 289 -13.15 -4.34 25.20
CA HIS A 289 -13.08 -4.67 26.63
C HIS A 289 -11.70 -4.45 27.30
N TYR A 290 -10.63 -4.19 26.54
CA TYR A 290 -9.31 -3.78 27.09
C TYR A 290 -9.04 -2.26 27.05
N ALA A 291 -9.90 -1.43 26.43
CA ALA A 291 -9.56 -0.06 26.06
C ALA A 291 -9.36 0.93 27.23
N ARG A 292 -9.89 0.64 28.42
CA ARG A 292 -9.84 1.51 29.63
C ARG A 292 -10.09 3.00 29.33
N PRO A 293 -11.26 3.39 28.78
CA PRO A 293 -11.58 4.78 28.45
C PRO A 293 -11.68 5.71 29.67
N ASP A 294 -11.75 5.13 30.88
CA ASP A 294 -11.62 5.84 32.15
C ASP A 294 -10.19 6.34 32.43
N ILE A 295 -9.18 5.77 31.77
CA ILE A 295 -7.76 6.15 31.88
C ILE A 295 -7.25 6.80 30.58
N PHE A 296 -7.52 6.17 29.44
CA PHE A 296 -6.94 6.56 28.15
C PHE A 296 -8.01 7.07 27.19
N ARG A 297 -7.75 8.22 26.57
CA ARG A 297 -8.59 8.76 25.50
C ARG A 297 -7.72 9.12 24.29
N LEU A 298 -8.12 8.63 23.12
CA LEU A 298 -7.56 9.04 21.83
C LEU A 298 -8.60 9.86 21.07
N GLU A 299 -8.18 11.01 20.55
CA GLU A 299 -8.98 11.84 19.65
C GLU A 299 -8.24 12.01 18.32
N VAL A 300 -8.91 11.75 17.20
CA VAL A 300 -8.34 11.83 15.85
C VAL A 300 -9.00 12.97 15.09
N ARG A 301 -8.22 14.00 14.76
CA ARG A 301 -8.68 15.12 13.93
C ARG A 301 -8.61 14.73 12.45
N ARG A 302 -9.78 14.53 11.83
CA ARG A 302 -9.90 14.07 10.42
C ARG A 302 -10.21 15.16 9.41
N ALA A 303 -10.50 16.37 9.86
CA ALA A 303 -10.76 17.48 8.95
C ALA A 303 -9.49 17.77 8.14
N PRO A 304 -9.58 17.86 6.79
CA PRO A 304 -8.44 18.30 5.99
C PRO A 304 -8.09 19.74 6.37
N MET A 305 -6.80 20.07 6.32
CA MET A 305 -6.30 21.43 6.55
C MET A 305 -5.68 21.93 5.24
N PRO A 306 -6.47 22.53 4.33
CA PRO A 306 -5.94 23.05 3.07
C PRO A 306 -4.99 24.23 3.33
N PRO A 307 -4.01 24.47 2.44
CA PRO A 307 -3.08 25.61 2.57
C PRO A 307 -3.78 26.96 2.35
N VAL A 308 -4.94 26.98 1.70
CA VAL A 308 -5.72 28.18 1.40
C VAL A 308 -7.20 27.81 1.24
N ASP A 309 -8.09 28.66 1.75
CA ASP A 309 -9.53 28.62 1.48
C ASP A 309 -9.87 29.77 0.54
N PHE A 310 -10.38 29.45 -0.65
CA PHE A 310 -10.89 30.45 -1.59
C PHE A 310 -12.37 30.68 -1.31
N ALA A 311 -12.74 31.93 -1.05
CA ALA A 311 -14.13 32.36 -0.81
C ALA A 311 -14.94 32.47 -2.12
#